data_AF-A0A5B9QWC8-F1
#
_entry.id   AF-A0A5B9QWC8-F1
#
_cell.length_a   1.000
_cell.length_b   1.000
_cell.length_c   1.000
_cell.angle_alpha   90.00
_cell.angle_beta   90.00
_cell.angle_gamma   90.00
#
_symmetry.space_group_name_H-M   'P 1'
#
loop_
_entity.id
_entity.type
_entity.pdbx_description
1 polymer ?
#
loop_
_entity_poly.entity_id
_entity_poly.type
_entity_poly.pdbx_seq_one_letter_code
_entity_poly.pdbx_strand_id
1 'polypeptide(L)'
;MRLLGPFGCLIVVVCGVSLVGCGGSPDPAPAADSSTSADPTTPPGPGEMDPAAMESPEMGSEEMMAGEQGMSPAAMPGDAGGGEDAYMNSEMEASAAMGSSAAMEEAYMTGGEAMYPGGAMGMPGGGRPAAGDPLAANLSRGVQTQLAERLLTAVQAASSTKTAEKTPTMRDRANEAFVGSDEALALRFLYAHMVSEYDQAIGTFGSVSFSPALREPVWWLRWGVSLHVRADDLEAPHPIVKGMSSPLPERSATRGGYGNRGRTGASPRGASPAAAPGMEGMEGMGMEGMEGMGMGGSQPRSSSPGAPGVSPQVDETLYKSLGLISEQVGAQLDTRFQNGSFGRGFQGVEVAPAAAPLPRSMRVDQRTGERIQEPSMSSDAQYEMAASGMPPGSMQEPGAVAMSGGMEESEMMMMESMQGQPGMPGPGPGVGGPGAGRPGAAGAAAPAAPTFQPDLPRWRPGLAFLGELPLTESLEKAQENGLQFVLHFDVVVQGKKTRTIIRVVNVADGDTVVASKKLDNVECYKLVEAERTTEAEYVAEVVAPMFEVVEEKLSVVPMPKLTSQQALGRVAALLESAPDFDWHSMAELRLFQSQGLLDEEQVSAAMHLFGGDDALVLLYGLPAERREIVSRRLDE
;
A
#
# COMPACT_ATOMS: atom_id res chain seq x y z
N MET A 1 -23.43 40.41 13.72
CA MET A 1 -24.41 40.25 12.62
C MET A 1 -23.74 40.59 11.29
N ARG A 2 -23.31 39.58 10.53
CA ARG A 2 -23.31 39.50 9.04
C ARG A 2 -22.42 38.31 8.62
N LEU A 3 -23.03 37.37 7.91
CA LEU A 3 -22.31 36.33 7.17
C LEU A 3 -21.66 36.94 5.93
N LEU A 4 -20.63 36.27 5.40
CA LEU A 4 -20.63 35.68 4.04
C LEU A 4 -19.26 35.02 3.77
N GLY A 5 -19.26 33.74 3.36
CA GLY A 5 -18.11 33.12 2.71
C GLY A 5 -18.08 33.43 1.21
N PRO A 6 -17.07 32.93 0.49
CA PRO A 6 -17.41 31.86 -0.47
C PRO A 6 -16.34 30.76 -0.60
N PHE A 7 -16.79 29.51 -0.71
CA PHE A 7 -16.08 28.43 -1.39
C PHE A 7 -16.91 27.99 -2.59
N GLY A 8 -16.27 27.78 -3.74
CA GLY A 8 -16.96 27.46 -4.99
C GLY A 8 -15.97 27.23 -6.14
N CYS A 9 -15.10 26.24 -5.99
CA CYS A 9 -14.15 25.87 -7.04
C CYS A 9 -14.80 24.89 -8.02
N LEU A 10 -15.10 25.36 -9.23
CA LEU A 10 -15.70 24.58 -10.31
C LEU A 10 -14.61 23.80 -11.05
N ILE A 11 -14.59 22.47 -10.95
CA ILE A 11 -13.70 21.62 -11.75
C ILE A 11 -14.38 21.29 -13.08
N VAL A 12 -13.82 21.79 -14.18
CA VAL A 12 -14.22 21.42 -15.55
C VAL A 12 -13.26 20.35 -16.06
N VAL A 13 -13.75 19.11 -16.22
CA VAL A 13 -12.99 18.02 -16.84
C VAL A 13 -13.12 18.12 -18.36
N VAL A 14 -12.02 18.39 -19.05
CA VAL A 14 -11.96 18.36 -20.52
C VAL A 14 -11.30 17.05 -20.96
N CYS A 15 -12.10 16.13 -21.50
CA CYS A 15 -11.58 14.90 -22.10
C CYS A 15 -10.91 15.19 -23.45
N GLY A 16 -9.58 15.13 -23.49
CA GLY A 16 -8.82 15.14 -24.74
C GLY A 16 -8.83 13.77 -25.41
N VAL A 17 -9.48 13.66 -26.57
CA VAL A 17 -9.42 12.47 -27.43
C VAL A 17 -8.29 12.62 -28.43
N SER A 18 -7.25 11.78 -28.33
CA SER A 18 -6.16 11.72 -29.31
C SER A 18 -6.33 10.50 -30.23
N LEU A 19 -6.64 10.76 -31.49
CA LEU A 19 -6.70 9.76 -32.56
C LEU A 19 -5.28 9.41 -33.05
N VAL A 20 -4.94 8.13 -33.04
CA VAL A 20 -3.70 7.61 -33.66
C VAL A 20 -3.93 7.42 -35.16
N GLY A 21 -3.09 8.04 -35.99
CA GLY A 21 -3.08 7.89 -37.44
C GLY A 21 -1.84 7.14 -37.94
N CYS A 22 -2.03 6.22 -38.89
CA CYS A 22 -0.96 5.36 -39.42
C CYS A 22 -0.27 5.90 -40.68
N GLY A 23 0.99 5.48 -40.89
CA GLY A 23 1.74 5.57 -42.16
C GLY A 23 2.90 6.57 -42.12
N GLY A 24 4.06 6.31 -42.73
CA GLY A 24 4.53 5.10 -43.42
C GLY A 24 5.91 5.36 -44.06
N SER A 25 6.76 4.33 -44.19
CA SER A 25 8.08 4.45 -44.86
C SER A 25 7.95 4.74 -46.36
N PRO A 26 9.00 5.32 -46.99
CA PRO A 26 9.93 4.44 -47.70
C PRO A 26 11.42 4.85 -47.63
N ASP A 27 12.30 3.86 -47.71
CA ASP A 27 13.71 4.04 -48.12
C ASP A 27 13.83 4.54 -49.56
N PRO A 28 14.99 5.09 -49.95
CA PRO A 28 15.85 4.28 -50.82
C PRO A 28 17.34 4.31 -50.47
N ALA A 29 18.05 3.25 -50.90
CA ALA A 29 19.47 3.01 -50.68
C ALA A 29 20.36 3.62 -51.83
N PRO A 30 21.60 3.16 -52.06
CA PRO A 30 22.79 3.94 -51.69
C PRO A 30 23.60 4.45 -52.89
N ALA A 31 24.53 5.38 -52.63
CA ALA A 31 25.57 5.78 -53.58
C ALA A 31 26.96 5.53 -52.96
N ALA A 32 27.80 4.79 -53.68
CA ALA A 32 29.23 4.71 -53.42
C ALA A 32 29.95 5.80 -54.21
N ASP A 33 31.08 6.33 -53.72
CA ASP A 33 32.28 6.35 -54.56
C ASP A 33 33.63 6.55 -53.84
N SER A 34 34.60 5.84 -54.40
CA SER A 34 36.07 5.93 -54.42
C SER A 34 36.89 7.01 -53.63
N SER A 35 37.84 6.50 -52.84
CA SER A 35 39.28 6.85 -52.71
C SER A 35 39.82 8.28 -52.97
N THR A 36 40.69 8.77 -52.08
CA THR A 36 42.15 8.90 -52.38
C THR A 36 43.02 9.21 -51.14
N SER A 37 44.32 8.91 -51.30
CA SER A 37 45.43 9.15 -50.35
C SER A 37 45.91 10.60 -50.28
N ALA A 38 46.35 11.07 -49.10
CA ALA A 38 47.58 11.86 -48.93
C ALA A 38 47.98 12.04 -47.45
N ASP A 39 49.17 11.57 -47.10
CA ASP A 39 50.04 12.12 -46.04
C ASP A 39 50.56 13.50 -46.55
N PRO A 40 50.94 14.51 -45.71
CA PRO A 40 52.20 14.40 -44.95
C PRO A 40 52.32 15.21 -43.63
N THR A 41 53.51 15.07 -43.03
CA THR A 41 54.34 16.07 -42.29
C THR A 41 54.24 16.21 -40.76
N THR A 42 55.20 15.54 -40.11
CA THR A 42 55.79 15.80 -38.78
C THR A 42 56.54 17.13 -38.70
N PRO A 43 56.63 17.75 -37.51
CA PRO A 43 57.81 18.55 -37.10
C PRO A 43 58.53 17.97 -35.84
N PRO A 44 59.84 18.25 -35.61
CA PRO A 44 60.68 17.37 -34.77
C PRO A 44 61.13 17.92 -33.39
N GLY A 45 61.09 17.03 -32.39
CA GLY A 45 62.01 16.92 -31.22
C GLY A 45 62.04 18.06 -30.17
N PRO A 46 62.96 18.00 -29.19
CA PRO A 46 63.60 16.82 -28.57
C PRO A 46 63.47 16.80 -27.02
N GLY A 47 63.82 15.69 -26.36
CA GLY A 47 63.80 15.61 -24.88
C GLY A 47 64.24 14.27 -24.31
N GLU A 48 65.54 13.98 -24.33
CA GLU A 48 66.15 12.85 -23.63
C GLU A 48 66.15 13.06 -22.10
N MET A 49 65.89 12.00 -21.33
CA MET A 49 66.37 11.87 -19.95
C MET A 49 66.50 10.38 -19.56
N ASP A 50 67.65 10.01 -19.01
CA ASP A 50 68.09 8.64 -18.72
C ASP A 50 67.33 7.95 -17.56
N PRO A 51 67.27 6.60 -17.56
CA PRO A 51 66.87 5.80 -16.41
C PRO A 51 68.08 5.17 -15.69
N ALA A 52 68.50 5.71 -14.54
CA ALA A 52 69.51 5.06 -13.70
C ALA A 52 69.41 5.39 -12.18
N ALA A 53 69.40 4.32 -11.37
CA ALA A 53 69.89 4.20 -9.99
C ALA A 53 69.36 5.14 -8.88
N MET A 54 68.63 4.54 -7.94
CA MET A 54 68.83 4.55 -6.47
C MET A 54 67.82 3.55 -5.88
N GLU A 55 68.23 2.34 -5.50
CA GLU A 55 68.87 1.96 -4.21
C GLU A 55 67.94 2.08 -2.99
N SER A 56 67.86 0.96 -2.26
CA SER A 56 67.01 0.73 -1.08
C SER A 56 67.45 1.55 0.14
N PRO A 57 66.68 1.48 1.24
CA PRO A 57 67.27 0.75 2.37
C PRO A 57 66.31 -0.23 3.07
N GLU A 58 66.85 -1.40 3.42
CA GLU A 58 66.37 -2.19 4.55
C GLU A 58 66.76 -1.50 5.87
N MET A 59 65.84 -1.41 6.83
CA MET A 59 66.01 -1.40 8.30
C MET A 59 64.61 -1.22 8.91
N GLY A 60 64.21 -1.83 10.03
CA GLY A 60 64.91 -2.76 10.91
C GLY A 60 63.92 -3.50 11.84
N SER A 61 64.46 -4.37 12.69
CA SER A 61 63.75 -5.33 13.55
C SER A 61 63.31 -4.78 14.92
N GLU A 62 62.72 -5.69 15.72
CA GLU A 62 62.50 -5.65 17.18
C GLU A 62 61.33 -4.76 17.66
N GLU A 63 60.30 -5.35 18.28
CA GLU A 63 60.29 -5.90 19.65
C GLU A 63 60.70 -4.88 20.71
N MET A 64 59.71 -4.31 21.41
CA MET A 64 59.63 -4.25 22.88
C MET A 64 58.46 -3.35 23.30
N MET A 65 57.60 -3.85 24.20
CA MET A 65 57.20 -3.22 25.47
C MET A 65 55.99 -3.94 26.06
N ALA A 66 56.25 -4.77 27.06
CA ALA A 66 55.29 -5.14 28.09
C ALA A 66 55.62 -4.38 29.38
N GLY A 67 54.60 -4.01 30.15
CA GLY A 67 54.71 -3.30 31.44
C GLY A 67 53.51 -2.36 31.60
N GLU A 68 52.45 -2.74 32.32
CA GLU A 68 52.30 -2.74 33.80
C GLU A 68 52.27 -1.35 34.45
N GLN A 69 51.47 -1.28 35.53
CA GLN A 69 51.18 -0.11 36.38
C GLN A 69 50.21 0.90 35.73
N GLY A 70 49.05 1.25 36.29
CA GLY A 70 48.48 0.91 37.60
C GLY A 70 48.24 2.16 38.44
N MET A 71 47.10 2.83 38.24
CA MET A 71 46.62 3.89 39.14
C MET A 71 45.10 3.88 39.23
N SER A 72 44.60 3.66 40.44
CA SER A 72 43.23 4.01 40.84
C SER A 72 43.22 5.38 41.52
N PRO A 73 42.21 6.22 41.27
CA PRO A 73 41.69 7.15 42.26
C PRO A 73 40.28 6.67 42.69
N ALA A 74 40.12 6.23 43.93
CA ALA A 74 39.79 7.10 45.06
C ALA A 74 38.29 7.45 45.10
N ALA A 75 37.56 6.73 45.95
CA ALA A 75 36.16 7.02 46.25
C ALA A 75 36.02 8.35 47.01
N MET A 76 35.01 9.15 46.64
CA MET A 76 34.49 10.27 47.43
C MET A 76 33.03 9.96 47.79
N PRO A 77 32.65 9.96 49.08
CA PRO A 77 31.27 9.73 49.50
C PRO A 77 30.48 11.04 49.67
N GLY A 78 29.26 11.06 49.14
CA GLY A 78 28.22 12.04 49.46
C GLY A 78 28.20 13.30 48.59
N ASP A 79 27.06 13.58 47.96
CA ASP A 79 26.08 14.46 48.60
C ASP A 79 24.66 14.10 48.13
N ALA A 80 23.64 14.47 48.90
CA ALA A 80 22.23 14.26 48.59
C ALA A 80 21.54 15.61 48.38
N GLY A 81 21.25 15.95 47.12
CA GLY A 81 20.55 17.20 46.76
C GLY A 81 19.90 17.08 45.39
N GLY A 82 18.58 17.32 45.34
CA GLY A 82 17.80 17.25 44.10
C GLY A 82 18.02 18.46 43.18
N GLY A 83 17.55 18.32 41.94
CA GLY A 83 17.67 19.35 40.90
C GLY A 83 17.16 18.82 39.56
N GLU A 84 15.84 18.77 39.41
CA GLU A 84 15.18 18.51 38.13
C GLU A 84 15.37 19.70 37.16
N ASP A 85 15.18 19.44 35.87
CA ASP A 85 14.94 20.43 34.79
C ASP A 85 16.07 21.44 34.44
N ALA A 86 16.99 21.01 33.57
CA ALA A 86 17.85 21.91 32.78
C ALA A 86 18.25 21.34 31.40
N TYR A 87 17.28 21.01 30.55
CA TYR A 87 17.58 20.65 29.15
C TYR A 87 17.70 21.89 28.25
N MET A 88 18.95 22.14 27.85
CA MET A 88 19.43 23.01 26.78
C MET A 88 18.37 23.49 25.77
N ASN A 89 18.16 24.80 25.72
CA ASN A 89 17.59 25.49 24.56
C ASN A 89 18.60 26.54 24.09
N SER A 90 19.55 26.12 23.26
CA SER A 90 20.57 27.00 22.68
C SER A 90 20.13 27.47 21.30
N GLU A 91 19.77 28.74 21.21
CA GLU A 91 19.52 29.46 19.96
C GLU A 91 20.73 29.37 19.03
N MET A 92 20.48 29.25 17.72
CA MET A 92 21.46 29.62 16.71
C MET A 92 20.78 30.50 15.66
N GLU A 93 21.11 31.78 15.69
CA GLU A 93 20.61 32.80 14.78
C GLU A 93 21.23 32.69 13.37
N ALA A 94 20.70 33.53 12.48
CA ALA A 94 21.39 34.13 11.33
C ALA A 94 21.56 33.31 10.03
N SER A 95 20.57 33.49 9.14
CA SER A 95 20.85 33.65 7.69
C SER A 95 19.87 34.62 7.03
N ALA A 96 20.15 35.92 7.14
CA ALA A 96 19.46 36.97 6.39
C ALA A 96 20.38 37.51 5.28
N ALA A 97 20.24 37.03 4.04
CA ALA A 97 20.86 37.64 2.86
C ALA A 97 20.25 37.15 1.53
N MET A 98 20.10 38.09 0.57
CA MET A 98 19.78 37.89 -0.86
C MET A 98 18.40 37.31 -1.22
N GLY A 99 17.69 37.83 -2.23
CA GLY A 99 17.97 39.02 -3.04
C GLY A 99 16.79 39.34 -3.97
N SER A 100 16.25 40.55 -3.88
CA SER A 100 15.08 40.97 -4.65
C SER A 100 15.46 41.55 -6.02
N SER A 101 15.10 40.88 -7.11
CA SER A 101 15.12 41.46 -8.47
C SER A 101 13.72 41.45 -9.08
N ALA A 102 13.02 42.57 -8.95
CA ALA A 102 11.70 42.80 -9.56
C ALA A 102 11.75 44.03 -10.48
N ALA A 103 11.84 43.77 -11.79
CA ALA A 103 11.67 44.67 -12.94
C ALA A 103 11.85 43.78 -14.20
N MET A 104 11.23 43.97 -15.37
CA MET A 104 10.30 45.02 -15.82
C MET A 104 9.51 44.50 -17.05
N GLU A 105 8.26 44.97 -17.18
CA GLU A 105 7.61 45.40 -18.44
C GLU A 105 7.22 44.45 -19.62
N GLU A 106 6.41 45.10 -20.47
CA GLU A 106 5.93 44.81 -21.84
C GLU A 106 4.76 43.83 -22.09
N ALA A 107 3.57 44.45 -22.12
CA ALA A 107 2.38 43.98 -22.81
C ALA A 107 2.37 44.39 -24.30
N TYR A 108 2.08 43.43 -25.20
CA TYR A 108 1.54 43.56 -26.58
C TYR A 108 1.13 42.13 -27.05
N MET A 109 0.16 41.85 -27.93
CA MET A 109 -0.92 42.59 -28.63
C MET A 109 -2.28 42.03 -28.15
N THR A 110 -3.50 42.53 -28.42
CA THR A 110 -4.11 43.43 -29.43
C THR A 110 -4.46 42.81 -30.81
N GLY A 111 -5.68 42.24 -30.91
CA GLY A 111 -6.55 42.36 -32.10
C GLY A 111 -6.37 41.35 -33.25
N GLY A 112 -7.49 40.90 -33.84
CA GLY A 112 -7.47 40.03 -35.02
C GLY A 112 -8.78 39.35 -35.43
N GLU A 113 -9.90 40.07 -35.52
CA GLU A 113 -11.10 39.55 -36.22
C GLU A 113 -10.97 39.65 -37.75
N ALA A 114 -11.26 38.57 -38.49
CA ALA A 114 -11.69 38.56 -39.90
C ALA A 114 -12.26 37.16 -40.25
N MET A 115 -13.57 37.01 -40.51
CA MET A 115 -14.22 37.02 -41.84
C MET A 115 -13.68 36.01 -42.89
N TYR A 116 -14.53 35.01 -43.23
CA TYR A 116 -15.06 34.58 -44.55
C TYR A 116 -14.19 34.69 -45.86
N PRO A 117 -14.55 34.03 -47.01
CA PRO A 117 -15.60 33.03 -47.27
C PRO A 117 -15.17 31.81 -48.15
N GLY A 118 -16.11 30.85 -48.32
CA GLY A 118 -16.51 30.24 -49.61
C GLY A 118 -15.48 29.61 -50.57
N GLY A 119 -15.65 28.32 -50.87
CA GLY A 119 -14.99 27.65 -52.01
C GLY A 119 -15.81 26.47 -52.55
N ALA A 120 -16.37 26.61 -53.75
CA ALA A 120 -17.14 25.57 -54.42
C ALA A 120 -16.43 25.07 -55.69
N MET A 121 -16.21 23.76 -55.79
CA MET A 121 -15.95 22.94 -57.00
C MET A 121 -16.19 21.47 -56.61
N GLY A 122 -16.52 20.51 -57.47
CA GLY A 122 -16.79 20.54 -58.92
C GLY A 122 -17.01 19.09 -59.42
N MET A 123 -17.89 18.89 -60.39
CA MET A 123 -18.19 17.56 -61.01
C MET A 123 -16.94 16.91 -61.65
N PRO A 124 -16.87 15.56 -61.67
CA PRO A 124 -17.38 14.78 -62.82
C PRO A 124 -18.15 13.51 -62.38
N GLY A 125 -18.92 12.80 -63.20
CA GLY A 125 -19.18 12.89 -64.64
C GLY A 125 -19.76 11.54 -65.09
N GLY A 126 -21.02 11.50 -65.52
CA GLY A 126 -21.76 10.25 -65.72
C GLY A 126 -21.39 9.49 -66.99
N GLY A 127 -20.72 8.35 -66.85
CA GLY A 127 -20.51 7.37 -67.93
C GLY A 127 -21.66 6.36 -68.02
N ARG A 128 -22.31 6.24 -69.19
CA ARG A 128 -23.34 5.22 -69.46
C ARG A 128 -22.67 3.88 -69.77
N PRO A 129 -23.00 2.77 -69.07
CA PRO A 129 -22.53 1.45 -69.48
C PRO A 129 -23.25 0.99 -70.76
N ALA A 130 -22.52 0.38 -71.69
CA ALA A 130 -23.07 -0.24 -72.88
C ALA A 130 -23.81 -1.54 -72.53
N ALA A 131 -24.86 -1.86 -73.29
CA ALA A 131 -25.61 -3.10 -73.13
C ALA A 131 -24.77 -4.31 -73.60
N GLY A 132 -24.34 -5.14 -72.65
CA GLY A 132 -23.67 -6.42 -72.88
C GLY A 132 -24.55 -7.63 -72.51
N ASP A 133 -24.22 -8.79 -73.07
CA ASP A 133 -25.05 -10.00 -73.04
C ASP A 133 -25.56 -10.44 -71.64
N PRO A 134 -26.87 -10.67 -71.47
CA PRO A 134 -27.44 -11.10 -70.19
C PRO A 134 -27.09 -12.55 -69.80
N LEU A 135 -26.50 -13.34 -70.70
CA LEU A 135 -26.13 -14.73 -70.42
C LEU A 135 -24.82 -14.86 -69.63
N ALA A 136 -23.84 -13.99 -69.89
CA ALA A 136 -22.53 -14.02 -69.22
C ALA A 136 -22.57 -13.46 -67.78
N ALA A 137 -23.48 -12.51 -67.51
CA ALA A 137 -23.60 -11.87 -66.20
C ALA A 137 -24.20 -12.77 -65.10
N ASN A 138 -24.93 -13.83 -65.46
CA ASN A 138 -25.59 -14.71 -64.50
C ASN A 138 -24.71 -15.88 -64.04
N LEU A 139 -23.81 -16.37 -64.90
CA LEU A 139 -22.84 -17.42 -64.55
C LEU A 139 -21.70 -16.87 -63.65
N SER A 140 -21.26 -15.62 -63.87
CA SER A 140 -20.23 -15.00 -63.03
C SER A 140 -20.73 -14.67 -61.62
N ARG A 141 -21.98 -14.22 -61.46
CA ARG A 141 -22.56 -13.92 -60.13
C ARG A 141 -22.63 -15.14 -59.21
N GLY A 142 -23.09 -16.29 -59.69
CA GLY A 142 -23.22 -17.50 -58.86
C GLY A 142 -21.88 -18.02 -58.34
N VAL A 143 -20.81 -17.91 -59.14
CA VAL A 143 -19.45 -18.28 -58.72
C VAL A 143 -18.87 -17.22 -57.79
N GLN A 144 -19.11 -15.93 -58.04
CA GLN A 144 -18.66 -14.85 -57.15
C GLN A 144 -19.34 -14.90 -55.77
N THR A 145 -20.63 -15.21 -55.67
CA THR A 145 -21.29 -15.34 -54.35
C THR A 145 -20.78 -16.55 -53.58
N GLN A 146 -20.60 -17.70 -54.22
CA GLN A 146 -20.01 -18.88 -53.54
C GLN A 146 -18.55 -18.67 -53.15
N LEU A 147 -17.76 -17.93 -53.94
CA LEU A 147 -16.40 -17.55 -53.58
C LEU A 147 -16.39 -16.54 -52.41
N ALA A 148 -17.29 -15.56 -52.41
CA ALA A 148 -17.42 -14.57 -51.35
C ALA A 148 -17.88 -15.20 -50.03
N GLU A 149 -18.86 -16.12 -50.05
CA GLU A 149 -19.27 -16.87 -48.86
C GLU A 149 -18.13 -17.75 -48.33
N ARG A 150 -17.41 -18.46 -49.21
CA ARG A 150 -16.25 -19.27 -48.79
C ARG A 150 -15.09 -18.43 -48.26
N LEU A 151 -14.82 -17.27 -48.84
CA LEU A 151 -13.83 -16.33 -48.31
C LEU A 151 -14.29 -15.73 -46.98
N LEU A 152 -15.57 -15.38 -46.82
CA LEU A 152 -16.10 -14.87 -45.56
C LEU A 152 -16.06 -15.94 -44.46
N THR A 153 -16.42 -17.20 -44.78
CA THR A 153 -16.30 -18.33 -43.85
C THR A 153 -14.84 -18.66 -43.55
N ALA A 154 -13.92 -18.60 -44.53
CA ALA A 154 -12.50 -18.83 -44.31
C ALA A 154 -11.85 -17.70 -43.48
N VAL A 155 -12.26 -16.44 -43.71
CA VAL A 155 -11.84 -15.29 -42.90
C VAL A 155 -12.41 -15.38 -41.50
N GLN A 156 -13.68 -15.77 -41.31
CA GLN A 156 -14.25 -16.01 -39.98
C GLN A 156 -13.60 -17.21 -39.28
N ALA A 157 -13.26 -18.28 -40.00
CA ALA A 157 -12.53 -19.44 -39.46
C ALA A 157 -11.07 -19.08 -39.09
N ALA A 158 -10.44 -18.18 -39.84
CA ALA A 158 -9.13 -17.62 -39.53
C ALA A 158 -9.19 -16.53 -38.44
N SER A 159 -10.34 -15.87 -38.25
CA SER A 159 -10.63 -14.98 -37.12
C SER A 159 -10.90 -15.78 -35.85
N SER A 160 -11.44 -17.00 -35.98
CA SER A 160 -11.44 -18.02 -34.95
C SER A 160 -10.14 -18.83 -34.95
N THR A 161 -9.00 -18.20 -35.27
CA THR A 161 -7.71 -18.70 -34.81
C THR A 161 -7.77 -18.75 -33.30
N LYS A 162 -8.06 -19.95 -32.78
CA LYS A 162 -8.14 -20.33 -31.36
C LYS A 162 -7.15 -19.48 -30.58
N THR A 163 -7.66 -18.45 -29.89
CA THR A 163 -6.84 -17.37 -29.33
C THR A 163 -5.75 -18.02 -28.51
N ALA A 164 -4.52 -18.03 -29.04
CA ALA A 164 -3.45 -18.83 -28.48
C ALA A 164 -3.31 -18.36 -27.04
N GLU A 165 -3.51 -19.27 -26.07
CA GLU A 165 -3.68 -18.92 -24.65
C GLU A 165 -2.52 -18.02 -24.25
N LYS A 166 -2.81 -16.72 -24.15
CA LYS A 166 -1.75 -15.71 -24.05
C LYS A 166 -1.12 -15.93 -22.69
N THR A 167 0.07 -16.54 -22.68
CA THR A 167 0.81 -16.75 -21.46
C THR A 167 0.90 -15.40 -20.74
N PRO A 168 0.47 -15.31 -19.46
CA PRO A 168 0.50 -14.04 -18.74
C PRO A 168 1.94 -13.50 -18.77
N THR A 169 2.05 -12.21 -19.05
CA THR A 169 3.35 -11.53 -19.06
C THR A 169 3.91 -11.46 -17.64
N MET A 170 5.20 -11.20 -17.49
CA MET A 170 5.78 -10.99 -16.16
C MET A 170 5.20 -9.73 -15.49
N ARG A 171 4.71 -8.75 -16.28
CA ARG A 171 3.95 -7.61 -15.78
C ARG A 171 2.57 -8.01 -15.24
N ASP A 172 1.87 -8.92 -15.90
CA ASP A 172 0.59 -9.44 -15.40
C ASP A 172 0.81 -10.16 -14.04
N ARG A 173 1.85 -11.00 -13.94
CA ARG A 173 2.25 -11.65 -12.68
C ARG A 173 2.66 -10.67 -11.58
N ALA A 174 3.37 -9.59 -11.92
CA ALA A 174 3.70 -8.53 -10.97
C ALA A 174 2.43 -7.89 -10.38
N ASN A 175 1.44 -7.62 -11.23
CA ASN A 175 0.16 -7.07 -10.80
C ASN A 175 -0.64 -8.09 -9.96
N GLU A 176 -0.65 -9.37 -10.34
CA GLU A 176 -1.28 -10.45 -9.56
C GLU A 176 -0.66 -10.60 -8.16
N ALA A 177 0.68 -10.60 -8.05
CA ALA A 177 1.38 -10.65 -6.77
C ALA A 177 1.08 -9.42 -5.90
N PHE A 178 1.05 -8.23 -6.50
CA PHE A 178 0.69 -6.99 -5.82
C PHE A 178 -0.76 -7.01 -5.31
N VAL A 179 -1.70 -7.53 -6.11
CA VAL A 179 -3.08 -7.78 -5.69
C VAL A 179 -3.13 -8.81 -4.55
N GLY A 180 -2.29 -9.84 -4.61
CA GLY A 180 -2.05 -10.86 -3.58
C GLY A 180 -1.35 -10.37 -2.31
N SER A 181 -0.94 -9.09 -2.24
CA SER A 181 -0.19 -8.46 -1.13
C SER A 181 1.27 -8.87 -0.99
N ASP A 182 1.80 -9.63 -1.93
CA ASP A 182 3.22 -9.95 -1.97
C ASP A 182 3.97 -8.87 -2.74
N GLU A 183 4.26 -7.78 -2.04
CA GLU A 183 4.85 -6.57 -2.60
C GLU A 183 6.33 -6.76 -2.96
N ALA A 184 7.02 -7.67 -2.27
CA ALA A 184 8.40 -8.05 -2.58
C ALA A 184 8.45 -8.84 -3.90
N LEU A 185 7.64 -9.89 -4.01
CA LEU A 185 7.57 -10.70 -5.23
C LEU A 185 6.99 -9.91 -6.42
N ALA A 186 6.02 -9.02 -6.19
CA ALA A 186 5.52 -8.12 -7.21
C ALA A 186 6.63 -7.25 -7.81
N LEU A 187 7.50 -6.70 -6.96
CA LEU A 187 8.63 -5.88 -7.40
C LEU A 187 9.69 -6.74 -8.12
N ARG A 188 10.01 -7.95 -7.62
CA ARG A 188 10.86 -8.92 -8.33
C ARG A 188 10.31 -9.27 -9.73
N PHE A 189 9.00 -9.53 -9.87
CA PHE A 189 8.37 -9.77 -11.17
C PHE A 189 8.39 -8.54 -12.09
N LEU A 190 8.25 -7.33 -11.54
CA LEU A 190 8.34 -6.09 -12.32
C LEU A 190 9.74 -5.87 -12.88
N TYR A 191 10.78 -6.16 -12.09
CA TYR A 191 12.17 -6.13 -12.55
C TYR A 191 12.45 -7.25 -13.56
N ALA A 192 12.00 -8.48 -13.30
CA ALA A 192 12.10 -9.58 -14.24
C ALA A 192 11.40 -9.29 -15.58
N HIS A 193 10.26 -8.58 -15.58
CA HIS A 193 9.61 -8.11 -16.80
C HIS A 193 10.50 -7.14 -17.60
N MET A 194 11.11 -6.16 -16.95
CA MET A 194 12.02 -5.21 -17.61
C MET A 194 13.29 -5.87 -18.17
N VAL A 195 13.79 -6.90 -17.49
CA VAL A 195 15.00 -7.63 -17.90
C VAL A 195 14.73 -8.64 -19.04
N SER A 196 13.64 -9.41 -18.92
CA SER A 196 13.33 -10.55 -19.80
C SER A 196 12.36 -10.22 -20.95
N GLU A 197 11.46 -9.26 -20.79
CA GLU A 197 10.44 -8.87 -21.76
C GLU A 197 10.65 -7.42 -22.25
N TYR A 198 11.91 -7.02 -22.42
CA TYR A 198 12.38 -5.66 -22.76
C TYR A 198 11.51 -4.90 -23.78
N ASP A 199 11.16 -5.50 -24.92
CA ASP A 199 10.34 -4.86 -25.97
C ASP A 199 8.92 -4.49 -25.49
N GLN A 200 8.37 -5.26 -24.55
CA GLN A 200 7.07 -5.00 -23.93
C GLN A 200 7.20 -4.01 -22.76
N ALA A 201 8.37 -3.97 -22.11
CA ALA A 201 8.67 -3.14 -20.95
C ALA A 201 9.00 -1.68 -21.28
N ILE A 202 9.04 -1.28 -22.56
CA ILE A 202 9.33 0.11 -23.00
C ILE A 202 8.43 1.14 -22.27
N GLY A 203 7.14 0.85 -22.11
CA GLY A 203 6.22 1.71 -21.35
C GLY A 203 6.52 1.75 -19.84
N THR A 204 7.06 0.66 -19.28
CA THR A 204 7.44 0.53 -17.87
C THR A 204 8.69 1.34 -17.53
N PHE A 205 9.68 1.42 -18.42
CA PHE A 205 10.84 2.30 -18.23
C PHE A 205 10.42 3.77 -18.11
N GLY A 206 9.38 4.21 -18.85
CA GLY A 206 8.80 5.55 -18.73
C GLY A 206 8.10 5.85 -17.39
N SER A 207 7.88 4.84 -16.54
CA SER A 207 7.31 4.99 -15.19
C SER A 207 8.37 5.21 -14.09
N VAL A 208 9.66 5.07 -14.42
CA VAL A 208 10.75 5.29 -13.46
C VAL A 208 10.77 6.74 -12.97
N SER A 209 11.07 6.91 -11.70
CA SER A 209 11.30 8.19 -11.06
C SER A 209 12.63 8.15 -10.30
N PHE A 210 13.14 9.27 -9.84
CA PHE A 210 14.36 9.34 -9.03
C PHE A 210 13.98 9.62 -7.58
N SER A 211 14.59 8.92 -6.63
CA SER A 211 14.46 9.20 -5.19
C SER A 211 15.60 10.11 -4.74
N PRO A 212 15.36 11.39 -4.36
CA PRO A 212 16.44 12.27 -3.87
C PRO A 212 17.08 11.77 -2.58
N ALA A 213 16.29 11.09 -1.72
CA ALA A 213 16.73 10.52 -0.46
C ALA A 213 17.68 9.33 -0.65
N LEU A 214 17.31 8.39 -1.53
CA LEU A 214 18.09 7.16 -1.79
C LEU A 214 19.17 7.37 -2.88
N ARG A 215 19.05 8.44 -3.67
CA ARG A 215 19.93 8.82 -4.80
C ARG A 215 19.95 7.80 -5.94
N GLU A 216 18.84 7.13 -6.16
CA GLU A 216 18.70 6.04 -7.14
C GLU A 216 17.40 6.13 -7.96
N PRO A 217 17.35 5.50 -9.16
CA PRO A 217 16.11 5.31 -9.89
C PRO A 217 15.20 4.30 -9.19
N VAL A 218 13.96 4.71 -8.95
CA VAL A 218 12.93 3.90 -8.30
C VAL A 218 11.68 3.83 -9.17
N TRP A 219 11.17 2.62 -9.37
CA TRP A 219 9.82 2.41 -9.91
C TRP A 219 8.75 2.50 -8.82
N TRP A 220 9.12 2.13 -7.59
CA TRP A 220 8.26 2.12 -6.42
C TRP A 220 9.11 2.11 -5.14
N LEU A 221 8.74 2.93 -4.16
CA LEU A 221 9.26 2.92 -2.80
C LEU A 221 8.36 2.04 -1.93
N ARG A 222 8.96 1.07 -1.23
CA ARG A 222 8.29 0.19 -0.27
C ARG A 222 8.49 0.70 1.15
N TRP A 223 7.42 0.73 1.92
CA TRP A 223 7.40 1.27 3.27
C TRP A 223 7.06 0.19 4.29
N GLY A 224 7.81 0.17 5.38
CA GLY A 224 7.49 -0.57 6.59
C GLY A 224 6.69 0.27 7.57
N VAL A 225 5.81 -0.37 8.33
CA VAL A 225 5.08 0.25 9.43
C VAL A 225 5.26 -0.60 10.68
N SER A 226 5.81 0.01 11.74
CA SER A 226 6.02 -0.64 13.03
C SER A 226 5.36 0.14 14.16
N LEU A 227 4.89 -0.58 15.17
CA LEU A 227 4.24 -0.03 16.36
C LEU A 227 5.05 -0.44 17.59
N HIS A 228 5.27 0.47 18.53
CA HIS A 228 5.90 0.15 19.82
C HIS A 228 5.07 0.77 20.94
N VAL A 229 4.40 -0.08 21.73
CA VAL A 229 3.59 0.35 22.87
C VAL A 229 4.40 0.16 24.15
N ARG A 230 4.87 1.28 24.69
CA ARG A 230 5.57 1.36 25.99
C ARG A 230 4.56 1.73 27.06
N ALA A 231 4.09 0.75 27.81
CA ALA A 231 3.18 0.97 28.92
C ALA A 231 3.92 0.80 30.26
N ASP A 232 3.81 1.79 31.14
CA ASP A 232 4.37 1.70 32.50
C ASP A 232 3.52 0.76 33.39
N ASP A 233 2.24 0.54 33.02
CA ASP A 233 1.25 -0.31 33.68
C ASP A 233 0.57 -1.26 32.67
N LEU A 234 -0.07 -2.34 33.14
CA LEU A 234 -0.86 -3.27 32.30
C LEU A 234 -2.20 -2.70 31.77
N GLU A 235 -2.38 -1.36 31.77
CA GLU A 235 -3.59 -0.73 31.23
C GLU A 235 -3.56 -0.71 29.70
N ALA A 236 -4.71 -0.99 29.07
CA ALA A 236 -4.86 -0.88 27.63
C ALA A 236 -4.68 0.59 27.18
N PRO A 237 -4.06 0.85 26.01
CA PRO A 237 -3.94 2.21 25.49
C PRO A 237 -5.32 2.86 25.36
N HIS A 238 -5.38 4.16 25.64
CA HIS A 238 -6.58 4.98 25.47
C HIS A 238 -6.38 5.88 24.24
N PRO A 239 -6.62 5.38 23.01
CA PRO A 239 -6.32 6.11 21.79
C PRO A 239 -7.27 7.31 21.58
N ILE A 240 -6.83 8.26 20.77
CA ILE A 240 -7.67 9.41 20.37
C ILE A 240 -8.77 8.89 19.43
N VAL A 241 -10.02 8.89 19.90
CA VAL A 241 -11.20 8.45 19.14
C VAL A 241 -12.32 9.50 19.25
N LYS A 242 -13.22 9.53 18.26
CA LYS A 242 -14.37 10.46 18.25
C LYS A 242 -15.26 10.22 19.48
N GLY A 243 -15.51 11.26 20.26
CA GLY A 243 -16.28 11.17 21.50
C GLY A 243 -15.59 10.35 22.58
N MET A 244 -14.25 10.37 22.65
CA MET A 244 -13.49 9.62 23.66
C MET A 244 -13.90 9.97 25.09
N SER A 245 -13.96 8.95 25.95
CA SER A 245 -14.20 9.12 27.38
C SER A 245 -13.05 9.90 28.03
N SER A 246 -13.32 10.58 29.16
CA SER A 246 -12.30 11.43 29.79
C SER A 246 -11.05 10.62 30.18
N PRO A 247 -9.86 10.97 29.64
CA PRO A 247 -8.59 10.35 30.01
C PRO A 247 -8.05 10.92 31.32
N LEU A 248 -8.67 11.98 31.86
CA LEU A 248 -8.35 12.50 33.18
C LEU A 248 -8.72 11.46 34.24
N PRO A 249 -7.90 11.25 35.29
CA PRO A 249 -8.34 10.48 36.44
C PRO A 249 -9.57 11.17 37.01
N GLU A 250 -10.65 10.40 37.24
CA GLU A 250 -11.82 10.93 37.93
C GLU A 250 -11.35 11.55 39.24
N ARG A 251 -11.44 12.88 39.35
CA ARG A 251 -11.16 13.59 40.59
C ARG A 251 -12.26 13.19 41.56
N SER A 252 -12.03 12.08 42.25
CA SER A 252 -12.99 11.41 43.11
C SER A 252 -13.66 12.44 44.00
N ALA A 253 -14.94 12.73 43.71
CA ALA A 253 -15.69 13.81 44.37
C ALA A 253 -15.87 13.58 45.88
N THR A 254 -15.46 12.41 46.35
CA THR A 254 -15.29 11.88 47.71
C THR A 254 -14.48 12.76 48.68
N ARG A 255 -13.97 13.94 48.26
CA ARG A 255 -13.44 14.96 49.21
C ARG A 255 -14.17 16.31 49.20
N GLY A 256 -15.40 16.33 48.70
CA GLY A 256 -16.42 17.34 49.02
C GLY A 256 -17.14 17.11 50.36
N GLY A 257 -16.71 16.10 51.13
CA GLY A 257 -17.18 15.81 52.48
C GLY A 257 -16.82 16.90 53.50
N TYR A 258 -17.41 18.09 53.37
CA TYR A 258 -17.56 19.02 54.47
C TYR A 258 -18.49 18.39 55.50
N GLY A 259 -17.90 17.55 56.35
CA GLY A 259 -18.46 17.17 57.63
C GLY A 259 -18.67 18.43 58.45
N ASN A 260 -19.87 19.01 58.34
CA ASN A 260 -20.37 20.08 59.19
C ASN A 260 -20.68 19.54 60.60
N ARG A 261 -19.64 19.01 61.26
CA ARG A 261 -19.60 18.56 62.66
C ARG A 261 -18.47 19.29 63.37
N GLY A 262 -18.70 20.57 63.64
CA GLY A 262 -17.73 21.45 64.29
C GLY A 262 -18.31 22.65 65.01
N ARG A 263 -19.64 22.73 65.22
CA ARG A 263 -20.30 23.84 65.94
C ARG A 263 -20.81 23.44 67.32
N THR A 264 -19.92 22.90 68.14
CA THR A 264 -20.06 22.86 69.62
C THR A 264 -19.37 24.10 70.20
N GLY A 265 -20.12 25.19 70.40
CA GLY A 265 -19.56 26.49 70.81
C GLY A 265 -20.65 27.49 71.23
N ALA A 266 -21.10 27.33 72.47
CA ALA A 266 -22.01 28.16 73.27
C ALA A 266 -22.43 29.56 72.77
N SER A 267 -23.76 29.81 72.70
CA SER A 267 -24.43 30.91 73.43
C SER A 267 -25.97 30.74 73.40
N PRO A 268 -26.71 31.05 74.50
CA PRO A 268 -28.15 30.84 74.60
C PRO A 268 -29.02 32.13 74.52
N ARG A 269 -30.35 31.93 74.47
CA ARG A 269 -31.48 32.86 74.71
C ARG A 269 -31.92 33.85 73.60
N GLY A 270 -33.24 33.96 73.46
CA GLY A 270 -34.00 34.88 72.58
C GLY A 270 -34.86 34.08 71.59
N ALA A 271 -36.14 33.76 71.86
CA ALA A 271 -37.32 34.63 71.76
C ALA A 271 -37.49 35.21 70.33
N SER A 272 -38.58 35.04 69.58
CA SER A 272 -39.95 34.55 69.88
C SER A 272 -40.66 34.01 68.62
N PRO A 273 -41.87 33.40 68.71
CA PRO A 273 -42.51 32.69 67.59
C PRO A 273 -43.58 33.48 66.82
N ALA A 274 -43.73 33.18 65.52
CA ALA A 274 -44.95 33.27 64.70
C ALA A 274 -44.73 32.37 63.46
N ALA A 275 -45.50 31.32 63.15
CA ALA A 275 -46.95 31.20 62.97
C ALA A 275 -47.47 31.79 61.63
N ALA A 276 -47.37 31.01 60.56
CA ALA A 276 -48.34 30.96 59.45
C ALA A 276 -48.23 29.60 58.71
N PRO A 277 -49.35 28.93 58.34
CA PRO A 277 -49.32 27.59 57.76
C PRO A 277 -49.67 27.55 56.26
N GLY A 278 -49.40 26.40 55.64
CA GLY A 278 -50.22 25.87 54.53
C GLY A 278 -49.68 26.06 53.11
N MET A 279 -49.17 24.97 52.53
CA MET A 279 -49.67 24.48 51.23
C MET A 279 -49.35 22.99 51.08
N GLU A 280 -50.35 22.16 51.36
CA GLU A 280 -50.39 20.76 50.89
C GLU A 280 -50.85 20.75 49.42
N GLY A 281 -50.44 19.71 48.68
CA GLY A 281 -51.15 19.29 47.47
C GLY A 281 -50.68 19.88 46.15
N MET A 282 -49.66 19.26 45.55
CA MET A 282 -49.80 18.82 44.15
C MET A 282 -48.92 17.59 43.88
N GLU A 283 -49.46 16.41 44.19
CA GLU A 283 -49.03 15.16 43.60
C GLU A 283 -49.42 15.13 42.11
N GLY A 284 -48.59 14.50 41.28
CA GLY A 284 -48.95 14.15 39.91
C GLY A 284 -48.52 15.13 38.82
N MET A 285 -47.32 14.90 38.27
CA MET A 285 -47.22 14.39 36.90
C MET A 285 -45.97 13.51 36.78
N GLY A 286 -46.16 12.25 36.41
CA GLY A 286 -45.05 11.35 36.11
C GLY A 286 -44.48 11.61 34.72
N MET A 287 -43.15 11.67 34.63
CA MET A 287 -42.40 11.45 33.39
C MET A 287 -41.28 10.45 33.67
N GLU A 288 -41.70 9.25 34.08
CA GLU A 288 -40.84 8.09 34.28
C GLU A 288 -41.12 7.13 33.12
N GLY A 289 -40.33 7.25 32.04
CA GLY A 289 -40.64 6.55 30.78
C GLY A 289 -39.99 7.11 29.53
N MET A 290 -38.70 7.48 29.56
CA MET A 290 -37.95 7.78 28.32
C MET A 290 -36.45 7.45 28.35
N GLU A 291 -36.03 6.48 29.17
CA GLU A 291 -34.73 5.81 28.94
C GLU A 291 -34.90 4.76 27.85
N GLY A 292 -34.96 5.23 26.62
CA GLY A 292 -34.92 4.37 25.44
C GLY A 292 -33.60 3.61 25.43
N MET A 293 -33.66 2.29 25.60
CA MET A 293 -32.55 1.35 25.39
C MET A 293 -32.20 1.28 23.89
N GLY A 294 -31.73 2.39 23.33
CA GLY A 294 -30.96 2.40 22.12
C GLY A 294 -29.60 1.79 22.43
N MET A 295 -29.49 0.46 22.33
CA MET A 295 -28.18 -0.16 22.13
C MET A 295 -27.57 0.54 20.92
N GLY A 296 -26.60 1.41 21.17
CA GLY A 296 -25.83 2.10 20.16
C GLY A 296 -25.00 1.07 19.43
N GLY A 297 -25.61 0.39 18.46
CA GLY A 297 -24.93 -0.47 17.53
C GLY A 297 -23.85 0.38 16.87
N SER A 298 -22.59 0.11 17.24
CA SER A 298 -21.42 0.70 16.63
C SER A 298 -21.56 0.50 15.13
N GLN A 299 -21.89 1.57 14.40
CA GLN A 299 -22.14 1.49 12.97
C GLN A 299 -20.93 0.82 12.33
N PRO A 300 -21.12 -0.23 11.50
CA PRO A 300 -20.01 -0.86 10.79
C PRO A 300 -19.31 0.24 10.00
N ARG A 301 -18.08 0.54 10.40
CA ARG A 301 -17.36 1.70 9.88
C ARG A 301 -17.14 1.52 8.38
N SER A 302 -17.16 2.63 7.66
CA SER A 302 -16.59 2.68 6.31
C SER A 302 -15.07 2.64 6.40
N SER A 303 -14.50 1.50 6.83
CA SER A 303 -13.25 1.05 6.26
C SER A 303 -13.46 1.06 4.74
N SER A 304 -12.58 1.76 4.01
CA SER A 304 -12.74 1.91 2.55
C SER A 304 -12.91 0.51 1.95
N PRO A 305 -14.06 0.22 1.29
CA PRO A 305 -14.59 -1.14 1.19
C PRO A 305 -13.54 -2.11 0.64
N GLY A 306 -13.13 -3.02 1.52
CA GLY A 306 -11.88 -3.77 1.51
C GLY A 306 -11.03 -3.65 0.25
N ALA A 307 -10.03 -2.75 0.27
CA ALA A 307 -8.88 -2.82 -0.64
C ALA A 307 -8.29 -4.24 -0.53
N PRO A 308 -8.39 -5.09 -1.58
CA PRO A 308 -8.11 -6.50 -1.42
C PRO A 308 -6.67 -6.77 -0.99
N GLY A 309 -6.51 -7.75 -0.11
CA GLY A 309 -5.21 -8.09 0.47
C GLY A 309 -4.73 -7.17 1.61
N VAL A 310 -5.43 -6.08 1.93
CA VAL A 310 -5.22 -5.45 3.25
C VAL A 310 -5.61 -6.43 4.35
N SER A 311 -4.71 -6.66 5.30
CA SER A 311 -4.98 -7.50 6.47
C SER A 311 -5.89 -6.74 7.45
N PRO A 312 -7.14 -7.20 7.69
CA PRO A 312 -8.05 -6.51 8.60
C PRO A 312 -7.54 -6.54 10.04
N GLN A 313 -6.76 -7.57 10.41
CA GLN A 313 -6.12 -7.69 11.72
C GLN A 313 -5.10 -6.57 11.96
N VAL A 314 -4.39 -6.13 10.93
CA VAL A 314 -3.41 -5.04 11.05
C VAL A 314 -4.10 -3.70 11.24
N ASP A 315 -5.15 -3.43 10.45
CA ASP A 315 -5.94 -2.20 10.59
C ASP A 315 -6.66 -2.15 11.95
N GLU A 316 -7.17 -3.29 12.45
CA GLU A 316 -7.74 -3.41 13.81
C GLU A 316 -6.69 -3.17 14.91
N THR A 317 -5.51 -3.78 14.81
CA THR A 317 -4.41 -3.59 15.79
C THR A 317 -3.93 -2.14 15.83
N LEU A 318 -3.67 -1.54 14.67
CA LEU A 318 -3.29 -0.13 14.57
C LEU A 318 -4.43 0.78 15.06
N TYR A 319 -5.69 0.50 14.73
CA TYR A 319 -6.82 1.29 15.21
C TYR A 319 -7.00 1.20 16.73
N LYS A 320 -6.86 0.00 17.31
CA LYS A 320 -6.94 -0.23 18.76
C LYS A 320 -5.88 0.55 19.55
N SER A 321 -4.68 0.70 19.00
CA SER A 321 -3.57 1.37 19.66
C SER A 321 -3.43 2.87 19.33
N LEU A 322 -3.90 3.31 18.15
CA LEU A 322 -3.68 4.66 17.62
C LEU A 322 -4.96 5.46 17.35
N GLY A 323 -6.11 4.80 17.18
CA GLY A 323 -7.40 5.44 16.92
C GLY A 323 -7.42 6.27 15.63
N LEU A 324 -7.84 7.53 15.72
CA LEU A 324 -7.89 8.46 14.59
C LEU A 324 -6.51 8.76 13.99
N ILE A 325 -5.42 8.49 14.71
CA ILE A 325 -4.06 8.70 14.20
C ILE A 325 -3.77 7.72 13.06
N SER A 326 -4.15 6.44 13.17
CA SER A 326 -3.95 5.48 12.08
C SER A 326 -4.88 5.76 10.90
N GLU A 327 -6.14 6.15 11.14
CA GLU A 327 -7.08 6.57 10.08
C GLU A 327 -6.52 7.74 9.25
N GLN A 328 -6.05 8.81 9.92
CA GLN A 328 -5.54 10.01 9.26
C GLN A 328 -4.21 9.75 8.54
N VAL A 329 -3.29 9.02 9.16
CA VAL A 329 -1.98 8.69 8.56
C VAL A 329 -2.14 7.74 7.37
N GLY A 330 -3.02 6.74 7.49
CA GLY A 330 -3.38 5.84 6.39
C GLY A 330 -3.95 6.61 5.19
N ALA A 331 -4.91 7.52 5.41
CA ALA A 331 -5.50 8.34 4.35
C ALA A 331 -4.48 9.25 3.63
N GLN A 332 -3.52 9.83 4.38
CA GLN A 332 -2.43 10.65 3.82
C GLN A 332 -1.43 9.83 2.99
N LEU A 333 -1.24 8.55 3.30
CA LEU A 333 -0.39 7.64 2.54
C LEU A 333 -1.13 7.07 1.32
N ASP A 334 -2.40 6.68 1.47
CA ASP A 334 -3.27 6.25 0.37
C ASP A 334 -3.36 7.33 -0.73
N THR A 335 -3.48 8.60 -0.34
CA THR A 335 -3.48 9.75 -1.27
C THR A 335 -2.15 9.88 -2.02
N ARG A 336 -1.01 9.72 -1.34
CA ARG A 336 0.33 9.80 -1.95
C ARG A 336 0.65 8.62 -2.85
N PHE A 337 0.17 7.42 -2.50
CA PHE A 337 0.23 6.24 -3.36
C PHE A 337 -0.60 6.46 -4.64
N GLN A 338 -1.84 6.94 -4.52
CA GLN A 338 -2.71 7.23 -5.67
C GLN A 338 -2.13 8.32 -6.59
N ASN A 339 -1.48 9.33 -6.02
CA ASN A 339 -0.79 10.38 -6.78
C ASN A 339 0.52 9.91 -7.43
N GLY A 340 1.04 8.74 -7.06
CA GLY A 340 2.33 8.23 -7.53
C GLY A 340 3.55 8.92 -6.90
N SER A 341 3.38 9.59 -5.75
CA SER A 341 4.45 10.27 -5.01
C SER A 341 5.53 9.32 -4.51
N PHE A 342 5.20 8.02 -4.39
CA PHE A 342 6.11 6.94 -4.02
C PHE A 342 6.54 6.06 -5.21
N GLY A 343 6.41 6.58 -6.44
CA GLY A 343 6.64 5.83 -7.67
C GLY A 343 5.35 5.38 -8.35
N ARG A 344 5.46 5.01 -9.63
CA ARG A 344 4.32 4.70 -10.51
C ARG A 344 4.22 3.23 -10.91
N GLY A 345 5.14 2.38 -10.43
CA GLY A 345 5.25 0.97 -10.79
C GLY A 345 3.96 0.16 -10.61
N PHE A 346 3.10 0.51 -9.65
CA PHE A 346 1.80 -0.13 -9.42
C PHE A 346 0.62 0.85 -9.38
N GLN A 347 0.82 2.08 -9.88
CA GLN A 347 -0.24 3.08 -9.97
C GLN A 347 -1.30 2.62 -10.98
N GLY A 348 -2.58 2.68 -10.59
CA GLY A 348 -3.69 2.24 -11.45
C GLY A 348 -3.84 0.72 -11.57
N VAL A 349 -3.09 -0.08 -10.80
CA VAL A 349 -3.42 -1.51 -10.62
C VAL A 349 -4.67 -1.56 -9.72
N GLU A 350 -5.84 -1.45 -10.34
CA GLU A 350 -7.11 -1.64 -9.65
C GLU A 350 -7.19 -3.06 -9.11
N VAL A 351 -7.06 -3.15 -7.79
CA VAL A 351 -7.17 -4.39 -7.06
C VAL A 351 -8.65 -4.79 -7.08
N ALA A 352 -9.03 -5.64 -8.05
CA ALA A 352 -10.42 -6.00 -8.32
C ALA A 352 -11.11 -6.46 -7.02
N PRO A 353 -12.26 -5.87 -6.65
CA PRO A 353 -12.88 -6.10 -5.35
C PRO A 353 -13.09 -7.60 -5.15
N ALA A 354 -12.53 -8.13 -4.05
CA ALA A 354 -12.50 -9.56 -3.78
C ALA A 354 -13.92 -10.13 -3.98
N ALA A 355 -14.07 -11.01 -4.98
CA ALA A 355 -15.38 -11.44 -5.44
C ALA A 355 -16.19 -11.93 -4.24
N ALA A 356 -17.29 -11.20 -3.94
CA ALA A 356 -18.03 -11.39 -2.69
C ALA A 356 -18.30 -12.88 -2.49
N PRO A 357 -17.93 -13.45 -1.32
CA PRO A 357 -17.86 -14.90 -1.14
C PRO A 357 -19.20 -15.50 -1.56
N LEU A 358 -19.18 -16.27 -2.66
CA LEU A 358 -20.39 -16.74 -3.32
C LEU A 358 -21.32 -17.29 -2.24
N PRO A 359 -22.57 -16.78 -2.14
CA PRO A 359 -23.46 -17.16 -1.06
C PRO A 359 -23.51 -18.68 -1.07
N ARG A 360 -23.07 -19.31 0.03
CA ARG A 360 -22.85 -20.77 0.10
C ARG A 360 -24.14 -21.43 -0.34
N SER A 361 -24.21 -21.80 -1.62
CA SER A 361 -25.42 -22.32 -2.22
C SER A 361 -25.71 -23.59 -1.44
N MET A 362 -26.90 -23.64 -0.84
CA MET A 362 -27.22 -24.67 0.14
C MET A 362 -26.79 -26.02 -0.43
N ARG A 363 -25.80 -26.65 0.22
CA ARG A 363 -25.41 -28.02 -0.12
C ARG A 363 -26.65 -28.85 0.15
N VAL A 364 -27.42 -29.11 -0.90
CA VAL A 364 -28.47 -30.11 -0.89
C VAL A 364 -27.76 -31.42 -0.62
N ASP A 365 -27.86 -31.90 0.61
CA ASP A 365 -27.33 -33.19 1.01
C ASP A 365 -28.06 -34.28 0.23
N GLN A 366 -27.50 -34.66 -0.92
CA GLN A 366 -28.00 -35.76 -1.77
C GLN A 366 -27.94 -37.13 -1.06
N ARG A 367 -27.55 -37.19 0.22
CA ARG A 367 -27.54 -38.39 1.05
C ARG A 367 -28.89 -38.73 1.69
N THR A 368 -29.82 -37.78 1.80
CA THR A 368 -31.18 -38.03 2.30
C THR A 368 -32.17 -37.75 1.17
N GLY A 369 -32.63 -38.82 0.52
CA GLY A 369 -33.58 -38.76 -0.60
C GLY A 369 -35.03 -38.41 -0.21
N GLU A 370 -35.22 -37.52 0.77
CA GLU A 370 -36.55 -37.04 1.15
C GLU A 370 -36.90 -35.75 0.42
N ARG A 371 -37.77 -35.93 -0.57
CA ARG A 371 -38.30 -34.89 -1.44
C ARG A 371 -39.38 -34.10 -0.71
N ILE A 372 -39.00 -33.09 0.07
CA ILE A 372 -39.96 -32.13 0.61
C ILE A 372 -40.61 -31.40 -0.57
N GLN A 373 -41.92 -31.60 -0.75
CA GLN A 373 -42.72 -30.83 -1.69
C GLN A 373 -43.00 -29.46 -1.07
N GLU A 374 -42.45 -28.40 -1.66
CA GLU A 374 -42.94 -27.05 -1.39
C GLU A 374 -44.35 -26.89 -1.97
N PRO A 375 -45.33 -26.40 -1.18
CA PRO A 375 -46.67 -26.14 -1.70
C PRO A 375 -46.69 -24.85 -2.53
N SER A 376 -47.16 -24.96 -3.77
CA SER A 376 -47.45 -23.81 -4.62
C SER A 376 -48.60 -22.98 -4.05
N MET A 377 -48.31 -21.76 -3.57
CA MET A 377 -49.32 -20.77 -3.21
C MET A 377 -49.66 -19.90 -4.43
N SER A 378 -50.86 -20.08 -4.97
CA SER A 378 -51.45 -19.22 -6.01
C SER A 378 -52.37 -18.16 -5.41
N SER A 379 -52.26 -16.94 -5.95
CA SER A 379 -53.27 -15.87 -6.06
C SER A 379 -54.63 -15.97 -5.35
N ASP A 380 -55.00 -14.84 -4.74
CA ASP A 380 -56.35 -14.29 -4.58
C ASP A 380 -57.40 -15.01 -3.70
N ALA A 381 -57.61 -14.47 -2.49
CA ALA A 381 -58.95 -14.23 -1.93
C ALA A 381 -58.92 -13.16 -0.82
N GLN A 382 -59.81 -12.17 -0.91
CA GLN A 382 -60.17 -11.31 0.22
C GLN A 382 -61.05 -12.11 1.19
N TYR A 383 -60.91 -11.94 2.51
CA TYR A 383 -62.08 -11.76 3.40
C TYR A 383 -61.68 -11.16 4.75
N GLU A 384 -62.62 -10.40 5.31
CA GLU A 384 -62.53 -9.65 6.56
C GLU A 384 -63.25 -10.41 7.68
N MET A 385 -62.76 -10.36 8.94
CA MET A 385 -63.55 -10.22 10.20
C MET A 385 -62.91 -10.81 11.48
N ALA A 386 -62.84 -9.94 12.50
CA ALA A 386 -63.27 -10.13 13.89
C ALA A 386 -62.74 -11.27 14.80
N ALA A 387 -61.96 -10.82 15.80
CA ALA A 387 -62.24 -10.95 17.25
C ALA A 387 -62.39 -12.33 17.95
N SER A 388 -61.34 -12.72 18.70
CA SER A 388 -61.32 -13.36 20.04
C SER A 388 -59.90 -13.89 20.32
N GLY A 389 -59.37 -14.03 21.55
CA GLY A 389 -59.84 -13.64 22.89
C GLY A 389 -59.21 -14.51 23.99
N MET A 390 -58.40 -13.91 24.90
CA MET A 390 -57.88 -14.50 26.17
C MET A 390 -56.82 -15.63 26.09
N PRO A 391 -56.12 -15.99 27.21
CA PRO A 391 -55.53 -15.15 28.28
C PRO A 391 -54.07 -15.57 28.69
N PRO A 392 -53.38 -14.80 29.56
CA PRO A 392 -52.07 -15.15 30.13
C PRO A 392 -52.11 -15.72 31.57
N GLY A 393 -51.06 -16.48 31.95
CA GLY A 393 -50.83 -17.10 33.27
C GLY A 393 -50.48 -18.59 33.13
N SER A 394 -49.68 -19.24 33.98
CA SER A 394 -49.02 -18.87 35.25
C SER A 394 -48.06 -20.00 35.68
N MET A 395 -46.98 -19.73 36.42
CA MET A 395 -46.20 -20.59 37.36
C MET A 395 -44.79 -19.97 37.48
N GLN A 396 -44.31 -19.38 38.59
CA GLN A 396 -44.27 -19.78 40.01
C GLN A 396 -42.98 -20.56 40.39
N GLU A 397 -42.01 -19.78 40.90
CA GLU A 397 -40.92 -20.14 41.82
C GLU A 397 -41.41 -20.89 43.09
N PRO A 398 -40.57 -21.51 43.96
CA PRO A 398 -39.19 -21.10 44.31
C PRO A 398 -38.17 -22.21 44.66
N GLY A 399 -36.93 -21.83 45.04
CA GLY A 399 -36.06 -22.67 45.87
C GLY A 399 -34.56 -22.34 45.83
N ALA A 400 -34.03 -21.71 46.89
CA ALA A 400 -32.60 -21.42 47.04
C ALA A 400 -31.80 -22.56 47.71
N VAL A 401 -30.46 -22.52 47.61
CA VAL A 401 -29.47 -22.57 48.73
C VAL A 401 -28.03 -22.75 48.18
N ALA A 402 -27.03 -22.24 48.91
CA ALA A 402 -25.63 -22.10 48.50
C ALA A 402 -24.70 -23.29 48.79
N MET A 403 -23.59 -23.38 48.04
CA MET A 403 -22.23 -23.87 48.40
C MET A 403 -21.24 -23.11 47.49
N SER A 404 -20.04 -22.61 47.84
CA SER A 404 -19.01 -22.88 48.87
C SER A 404 -17.94 -23.93 48.47
N GLY A 405 -16.69 -23.49 48.32
CA GLY A 405 -15.51 -24.32 48.00
C GLY A 405 -15.35 -24.64 46.51
N GLY A 406 -14.16 -24.70 45.92
CA GLY A 406 -12.80 -24.68 46.49
C GLY A 406 -12.02 -25.94 46.09
N MET A 407 -11.20 -25.83 45.05
CA MET A 407 -10.15 -26.76 44.56
C MET A 407 -9.31 -25.89 43.59
N GLU A 408 -8.12 -25.41 43.94
CA GLU A 408 -6.84 -26.12 44.18
C GLU A 408 -6.30 -26.86 42.95
N GLU A 409 -4.98 -26.71 42.78
CA GLU A 409 -4.19 -27.11 41.63
C GLU A 409 -4.13 -28.63 41.50
N SER A 410 -3.97 -29.11 40.27
CA SER A 410 -3.54 -30.49 40.00
C SER A 410 -2.82 -30.54 38.66
N GLU A 411 -1.51 -30.31 38.70
CA GLU A 411 -0.61 -30.92 37.74
C GLU A 411 -0.87 -32.44 37.72
N MET A 412 -1.20 -33.00 36.57
CA MET A 412 -1.04 -34.44 36.40
C MET A 412 -0.73 -34.81 34.96
N MET A 413 0.46 -35.38 34.78
CA MET A 413 0.91 -36.00 33.54
C MET A 413 -0.05 -37.11 33.12
N MET A 414 -0.54 -37.08 31.88
CA MET A 414 -0.89 -38.26 31.10
C MET A 414 -0.71 -37.97 29.61
N MET A 415 -0.38 -38.90 28.74
CA MET A 415 0.29 -40.20 28.85
C MET A 415 0.47 -40.61 27.39
N GLU A 416 1.73 -40.66 26.95
CA GLU A 416 2.13 -41.22 25.67
C GLU A 416 1.73 -42.71 25.58
N SER A 417 0.92 -43.10 24.58
CA SER A 417 0.89 -44.44 23.90
C SER A 417 -0.48 -44.79 23.31
N MET A 418 -0.51 -45.09 21.99
CA MET A 418 -1.43 -45.96 21.21
C MET A 418 -1.09 -45.72 19.73
N GLN A 419 -0.09 -46.37 19.12
CA GLN A 419 -0.05 -47.79 18.76
C GLN A 419 -1.36 -48.35 18.17
N GLY A 420 -1.44 -48.30 16.84
CA GLY A 420 -1.62 -49.49 16.00
C GLY A 420 -3.00 -50.16 15.95
N GLN A 421 -3.71 -49.96 14.83
CA GLN A 421 -4.78 -50.87 14.40
C GLN A 421 -4.67 -51.20 12.90
N PRO A 422 -4.24 -52.43 12.54
CA PRO A 422 -4.15 -52.86 11.14
C PRO A 422 -5.35 -53.72 10.71
N GLY A 423 -5.88 -53.43 9.51
CA GLY A 423 -6.46 -54.43 8.60
C GLY A 423 -7.95 -54.76 8.75
N MET A 424 -8.71 -54.47 7.68
CA MET A 424 -9.93 -55.20 7.29
C MET A 424 -10.05 -55.21 5.74
N PRO A 425 -9.70 -56.30 5.06
CA PRO A 425 -10.00 -56.50 3.64
C PRO A 425 -11.36 -57.18 3.47
N GLY A 426 -12.34 -56.48 2.89
CA GLY A 426 -13.69 -56.99 2.61
C GLY A 426 -14.01 -56.98 1.10
N PRO A 427 -14.46 -58.11 0.50
CA PRO A 427 -14.59 -58.24 -0.96
C PRO A 427 -16.00 -57.90 -1.49
N GLY A 428 -16.09 -57.49 -2.76
CA GLY A 428 -17.37 -57.36 -3.45
C GLY A 428 -17.29 -56.88 -4.90
N PRO A 429 -17.20 -57.77 -5.91
CA PRO A 429 -17.33 -57.41 -7.32
C PRO A 429 -18.80 -57.24 -7.71
N GLY A 430 -19.33 -56.03 -7.54
CA GLY A 430 -20.69 -55.66 -7.96
C GLY A 430 -20.80 -55.51 -9.48
N VAL A 431 -21.22 -56.56 -10.18
CA VAL A 431 -21.56 -56.51 -11.61
C VAL A 431 -22.90 -55.81 -11.79
N GLY A 432 -22.93 -54.66 -12.48
CA GLY A 432 -24.17 -53.91 -12.68
C GLY A 432 -24.16 -52.86 -13.80
N GLY A 433 -24.74 -53.21 -14.95
CA GLY A 433 -25.46 -52.27 -15.81
C GLY A 433 -24.65 -51.41 -16.82
N PRO A 434 -24.77 -51.65 -18.13
CA PRO A 434 -24.37 -50.68 -19.16
C PRO A 434 -25.39 -49.53 -19.23
N GLY A 435 -25.32 -48.60 -18.26
CA GLY A 435 -26.07 -47.35 -18.31
C GLY A 435 -25.48 -46.41 -19.35
N ALA A 436 -26.26 -46.04 -20.37
CA ALA A 436 -25.88 -45.05 -21.38
C ALA A 436 -25.87 -43.62 -20.79
N GLY A 437 -24.91 -43.37 -19.89
CA GLY A 437 -24.63 -42.07 -19.33
C GLY A 437 -24.15 -41.12 -20.43
N ARG A 438 -24.93 -40.06 -20.66
CA ARG A 438 -24.52 -38.90 -21.46
C ARG A 438 -23.13 -38.45 -20.97
N PRO A 439 -22.12 -38.25 -21.85
CA PRO A 439 -20.84 -37.74 -21.41
C PRO A 439 -21.06 -36.32 -20.86
N GLY A 440 -21.16 -36.22 -19.53
CA GLY A 440 -21.14 -34.94 -18.85
C GLY A 440 -19.82 -34.28 -19.18
N ALA A 441 -19.87 -33.08 -19.75
CA ALA A 441 -18.66 -32.28 -19.93
C ALA A 441 -18.04 -32.09 -18.55
N ALA A 442 -16.95 -32.80 -18.30
CA ALA A 442 -16.15 -32.62 -17.09
C ALA A 442 -15.69 -31.18 -17.14
N GLY A 443 -16.32 -30.32 -16.32
CA GLY A 443 -15.94 -28.93 -16.20
C GLY A 443 -14.48 -28.91 -15.79
N ALA A 444 -13.60 -28.52 -16.71
CA ALA A 444 -12.20 -28.34 -16.40
C ALA A 444 -12.14 -27.40 -15.21
N ALA A 445 -11.64 -27.90 -14.08
CA ALA A 445 -11.45 -27.07 -12.91
C ALA A 445 -10.60 -25.88 -13.34
N ALA A 446 -11.10 -24.66 -13.14
CA ALA A 446 -10.32 -23.47 -13.43
C ALA A 446 -8.96 -23.62 -12.73
N PRO A 447 -7.83 -23.32 -13.41
CA PRO A 447 -6.52 -23.47 -12.80
C PRO A 447 -6.53 -22.71 -11.48
N ALA A 448 -6.06 -23.38 -10.42
CA ALA A 448 -6.00 -22.76 -9.10
C ALA A 448 -5.17 -21.47 -9.21
N ALA A 449 -5.74 -20.35 -8.79
CA ALA A 449 -5.03 -19.08 -8.78
C ALA A 449 -3.76 -19.23 -7.91
N PRO A 450 -2.63 -18.61 -8.29
CA PRO A 450 -1.41 -18.67 -7.50
C PRO A 450 -1.68 -18.17 -6.07
N THR A 451 -1.33 -18.98 -5.08
CA THR A 451 -1.49 -18.61 -3.67
C THR A 451 -0.26 -17.85 -3.21
N PHE A 452 -0.33 -16.53 -3.25
CA PHE A 452 0.68 -15.65 -2.66
C PHE A 452 0.64 -15.77 -1.13
N GLN A 453 1.81 -15.92 -0.51
CA GLN A 453 1.99 -15.99 0.94
C GLN A 453 2.99 -14.89 1.34
N PRO A 454 2.53 -13.65 1.56
CA PRO A 454 3.44 -12.55 1.85
C PRO A 454 4.08 -12.73 3.24
N ASP A 455 5.40 -12.54 3.32
CA ASP A 455 6.17 -12.63 4.58
C ASP A 455 5.70 -11.61 5.64
N LEU A 456 5.22 -10.45 5.17
CA LEU A 456 4.68 -9.38 6.01
C LEU A 456 3.20 -9.11 5.68
N PRO A 457 2.31 -9.01 6.67
CA PRO A 457 0.92 -8.63 6.43
C PRO A 457 0.84 -7.17 5.97
N ARG A 458 0.05 -6.91 4.92
CA ARG A 458 -0.13 -5.57 4.37
C ARG A 458 -1.13 -4.73 5.17
N TRP A 459 -0.78 -3.49 5.50
CA TRP A 459 -1.73 -2.52 6.08
C TRP A 459 -2.48 -1.71 5.01
N ARG A 460 -1.75 -1.21 4.01
CA ARG A 460 -2.26 -0.44 2.86
C ARG A 460 -1.39 -0.75 1.63
N PRO A 461 -1.83 -0.46 0.40
CA PRO A 461 -0.98 -0.60 -0.79
C PRO A 461 0.37 0.11 -0.64
N GLY A 462 1.47 -0.64 -0.66
CA GLY A 462 2.84 -0.14 -0.43
C GLY A 462 3.29 -0.03 1.03
N LEU A 463 2.43 -0.39 2.00
CA LEU A 463 2.71 -0.36 3.44
C LEU A 463 2.67 -1.79 4.04
N ALA A 464 3.85 -2.38 4.23
CA ALA A 464 4.01 -3.66 4.93
C ALA A 464 4.06 -3.44 6.45
N PHE A 465 3.30 -4.20 7.24
CA PHE A 465 3.32 -4.11 8.70
C PHE A 465 4.36 -5.07 9.29
N LEU A 466 5.34 -4.48 9.97
CA LEU A 466 6.47 -5.18 10.57
C LEU A 466 6.10 -5.87 11.89
N GLY A 467 5.09 -5.37 12.59
CA GLY A 467 4.62 -5.88 13.87
C GLY A 467 4.66 -4.85 15.01
N GLU A 468 4.40 -5.33 16.22
CA GLU A 468 4.61 -4.59 17.46
C GLU A 468 6.05 -4.81 17.93
N LEU A 469 6.98 -3.97 17.46
CA LEU A 469 8.43 -4.11 17.63
C LEU A 469 9.08 -2.75 17.98
N PRO A 470 10.12 -2.71 18.83
CA PRO A 470 10.92 -1.50 19.03
C PRO A 470 11.62 -1.07 17.74
N LEU A 471 12.02 0.21 17.67
CA LEU A 471 12.57 0.79 16.44
C LEU A 471 13.73 -0.03 15.86
N THR A 472 14.70 -0.46 16.68
CA THR A 472 15.88 -1.24 16.25
C THR A 472 15.50 -2.53 15.54
N GLU A 473 14.72 -3.40 16.19
CA GLU A 473 14.24 -4.67 15.60
C GLU A 473 13.38 -4.41 14.34
N SER A 474 12.64 -3.30 14.30
CA SER A 474 11.86 -2.95 13.12
C SER A 474 12.72 -2.48 11.94
N LEU A 475 13.91 -1.91 12.17
CA LEU A 475 14.86 -1.56 11.12
C LEU A 475 15.56 -2.80 10.56
N GLU A 476 16.00 -3.72 11.43
CA GLU A 476 16.56 -5.02 11.04
C GLU A 476 15.57 -5.78 10.15
N LYS A 477 14.33 -5.95 10.62
CA LYS A 477 13.26 -6.61 9.86
C LYS A 477 12.88 -5.88 8.57
N ALA A 478 12.97 -4.54 8.54
CA ALA A 478 12.74 -3.77 7.33
C ALA A 478 13.85 -3.95 6.28
N GLN A 479 15.10 -4.06 6.74
CA GLN A 479 16.27 -4.34 5.89
C GLN A 479 16.19 -5.75 5.29
N GLU A 480 15.89 -6.77 6.11
CA GLU A 480 15.65 -8.15 5.64
C GLU A 480 14.58 -8.22 4.54
N ASN A 481 13.55 -7.40 4.65
CA ASN A 481 12.41 -7.38 3.72
C ASN A 481 12.59 -6.40 2.55
N GLY A 482 13.75 -5.74 2.40
CA GLY A 482 14.03 -4.81 1.30
C GLY A 482 13.09 -3.60 1.26
N LEU A 483 12.78 -3.02 2.42
CA LEU A 483 11.99 -1.80 2.57
C LEU A 483 12.94 -0.58 2.63
N GLN A 484 12.52 0.55 2.07
CA GLN A 484 13.38 1.75 2.00
C GLN A 484 13.14 2.69 3.19
N PHE A 485 11.91 2.77 3.68
CA PHE A 485 11.52 3.66 4.79
C PHE A 485 10.67 2.92 5.82
N VAL A 486 10.81 3.29 7.10
CA VAL A 486 9.96 2.81 8.20
C VAL A 486 9.20 3.99 8.82
N LEU A 487 7.89 3.82 8.88
CA LEU A 487 6.97 4.66 9.65
C LEU A 487 6.76 4.01 11.02
N HIS A 488 7.48 4.52 12.03
CA HIS A 488 7.45 3.97 13.38
C HIS A 488 6.50 4.76 14.29
N PHE A 489 5.56 4.08 14.94
CA PHE A 489 4.67 4.63 15.95
C PHE A 489 5.17 4.31 17.37
N ASP A 490 5.74 5.30 18.04
CA ASP A 490 6.20 5.22 19.42
C ASP A 490 5.10 5.71 20.36
N VAL A 491 4.37 4.77 20.99
CA VAL A 491 3.21 5.02 21.86
C VAL A 491 3.62 4.80 23.31
N VAL A 492 3.50 5.84 24.14
CA VAL A 492 3.76 5.77 25.58
C VAL A 492 2.45 5.88 26.35
N VAL A 493 2.17 4.89 27.20
CA VAL A 493 0.94 4.76 28.00
C VAL A 493 1.30 4.89 29.49
N GLN A 494 0.67 5.86 30.16
CA GLN A 494 0.87 6.17 31.58
C GLN A 494 -0.51 6.25 32.26
N GLY A 495 -1.02 5.09 32.70
CA GLY A 495 -2.45 4.89 32.95
C GLY A 495 -3.30 5.26 31.73
N LYS A 496 -4.43 5.94 31.95
CA LYS A 496 -5.30 6.49 30.88
C LYS A 496 -4.65 7.53 29.94
N LYS A 497 -3.42 7.95 30.21
CA LYS A 497 -2.73 8.95 29.39
C LYS A 497 -1.91 8.27 28.28
N THR A 498 -2.27 8.56 27.04
CA THR A 498 -1.59 8.04 25.83
C THR A 498 -0.86 9.17 25.12
N ARG A 499 0.41 8.95 24.78
CA ARG A 499 1.24 9.88 24.01
C ARG A 499 1.86 9.16 22.83
N THR A 500 1.60 9.62 21.61
CA THR A 500 2.14 9.03 20.38
C THR A 500 3.14 9.98 19.72
N ILE A 501 4.26 9.43 19.23
CA ILE A 501 5.21 10.10 18.33
C ILE A 501 5.35 9.23 17.09
N ILE A 502 5.22 9.85 15.92
CA ILE A 502 5.40 9.18 14.62
C ILE A 502 6.80 9.52 14.10
N ARG A 503 7.55 8.55 13.57
CA ARG A 503 8.89 8.77 13.00
C ARG A 503 9.01 8.25 11.56
N VAL A 504 9.42 9.18 10.70
CA VAL A 504 10.14 9.05 9.42
C VAL A 504 11.53 8.44 9.53
N VAL A 505 11.79 7.14 9.35
CA VAL A 505 13.16 6.59 9.40
C VAL A 505 13.57 5.99 8.06
N ASN A 506 14.78 6.30 7.58
CA ASN A 506 15.39 5.66 6.41
C ASN A 506 16.08 4.36 6.85
N VAL A 507 15.88 3.27 6.10
CA VAL A 507 16.38 1.94 6.48
C VAL A 507 17.88 1.80 6.18
N ALA A 508 18.41 2.52 5.19
CA ALA A 508 19.80 2.37 4.75
C ALA A 508 20.83 2.96 5.72
N ASP A 509 20.48 4.03 6.42
CA ASP A 509 21.33 4.74 7.38
C ASP A 509 20.81 4.65 8.84
N GLY A 510 19.53 4.31 9.03
CA GLY A 510 18.84 4.36 10.33
C GLY A 510 18.45 5.78 10.77
N ASP A 511 18.64 6.79 9.93
CA ASP A 511 18.44 8.19 10.29
C ASP A 511 16.96 8.59 10.28
N THR A 512 16.58 9.38 11.29
CA THR A 512 15.22 9.92 11.38
C THR A 512 15.07 11.15 10.47
N VAL A 513 14.51 10.95 9.28
CA VAL A 513 14.17 11.96 8.28
C VAL A 513 13.25 13.06 8.83
N VAL A 514 12.25 12.66 9.64
CA VAL A 514 11.27 13.54 10.29
C VAL A 514 10.62 12.84 11.50
N ALA A 515 10.21 13.60 12.50
CA ALA A 515 9.33 13.13 13.58
C ALA A 515 8.13 14.07 13.74
N SER A 516 6.96 13.54 14.06
CA SER A 516 5.77 14.35 14.38
C SER A 516 5.96 15.08 15.71
N LYS A 517 5.15 16.11 15.96
CA LYS A 517 4.95 16.58 17.34
C LYS A 517 4.27 15.46 18.16
N LYS A 518 4.35 15.55 19.48
CA LYS A 518 3.72 14.59 20.40
C LYS A 518 2.20 14.72 20.33
N LEU A 519 1.48 13.63 20.05
CA LEU A 519 0.02 13.57 20.12
C LEU A 519 -0.39 13.08 21.52
N ASP A 520 -0.97 13.95 22.35
CA ASP A 520 -1.33 13.65 23.74
C ASP A 520 -2.87 13.59 23.88
N ASN A 521 -3.43 12.44 24.27
CA ASN A 521 -4.89 12.26 24.33
C ASN A 521 -5.55 13.20 25.37
N VAL A 522 -4.84 13.57 26.44
CA VAL A 522 -5.32 14.51 27.47
C VAL A 522 -5.35 15.95 26.94
N GLU A 523 -4.45 16.31 26.03
CA GLU A 523 -4.47 17.62 25.37
C GLU A 523 -5.63 17.71 24.38
N CYS A 524 -5.77 16.71 23.51
CA CYS A 524 -6.89 16.59 22.57
C CYS A 524 -8.23 16.68 23.32
N TYR A 525 -8.41 15.95 24.43
CA TYR A 525 -9.65 15.97 25.21
C TYR A 525 -9.99 17.36 25.72
N LYS A 526 -9.02 18.10 26.27
CA LYS A 526 -9.23 19.46 26.78
C LYS A 526 -9.57 20.48 25.70
N LEU A 527 -9.03 20.30 24.49
CA LEU A 527 -9.33 21.19 23.35
C LEU A 527 -10.73 20.95 22.80
N VAL A 528 -11.19 19.69 22.79
CA VAL A 528 -12.56 19.30 22.41
C VAL A 528 -13.58 19.71 23.48
N GLU A 529 -13.29 19.47 24.77
CA GLU A 529 -14.12 19.91 25.91
C GLU A 529 -14.29 21.44 25.95
N ALA A 530 -13.28 22.19 25.47
CA ALA A 530 -13.33 23.65 25.33
C ALA A 530 -13.97 24.14 24.01
N GLU A 531 -14.55 23.25 23.20
CA GLU A 531 -15.16 23.52 21.88
C GLU A 531 -14.22 24.25 20.89
N ARG A 532 -12.89 24.05 20.99
CA ARG A 532 -11.90 24.74 20.16
C ARG A 532 -11.54 24.03 18.87
N THR A 533 -11.68 22.71 18.85
CA THR A 533 -11.32 21.82 17.74
C THR A 533 -12.03 20.48 17.92
N THR A 534 -12.10 19.66 16.87
CA THR A 534 -12.49 18.25 16.96
C THR A 534 -11.26 17.33 17.07
N GLU A 535 -11.45 16.08 17.50
CA GLU A 535 -10.35 15.11 17.61
C GLU A 535 -9.65 14.87 16.27
N ALA A 536 -10.42 14.87 15.17
CA ALA A 536 -9.90 14.67 13.83
C ALA A 536 -9.09 15.88 13.32
N GLU A 537 -9.54 17.10 13.61
CA GLU A 537 -8.81 18.33 13.28
C GLU A 537 -7.50 18.44 14.07
N TYR A 538 -7.51 18.15 15.38
CA TYR A 538 -6.30 18.12 16.20
C TYR A 538 -5.26 17.13 15.66
N VAL A 539 -5.67 15.89 15.35
CA VAL A 539 -4.78 14.89 14.76
C VAL A 539 -4.26 15.35 13.39
N ALA A 540 -5.13 15.92 12.54
CA ALA A 540 -4.72 16.43 11.23
C ALA A 540 -3.72 17.58 11.32
N GLU A 541 -3.94 18.56 12.20
CA GLU A 541 -3.05 19.72 12.41
C GLU A 541 -1.67 19.28 12.93
N VAL A 542 -1.62 18.30 13.85
CA VAL A 542 -0.36 17.81 14.40
C VAL A 542 0.43 16.96 13.39
N VAL A 543 -0.27 16.21 12.53
CA VAL A 543 0.33 15.28 11.55
C VAL A 543 0.71 15.97 10.24
N ALA A 544 0.02 17.03 9.82
CA ALA A 544 0.25 17.68 8.53
C ALA A 544 1.72 18.17 8.31
N PRO A 545 2.39 18.87 9.25
CA PRO A 545 3.76 19.35 9.04
C PRO A 545 4.79 18.20 8.86
N MET A 546 4.52 17.02 9.42
CA MET A 546 5.36 15.84 9.17
C MET A 546 5.25 15.41 7.70
N PHE A 547 4.04 15.43 7.14
CA PHE A 547 3.79 15.02 5.76
C PHE A 547 4.27 16.03 4.73
N GLU A 548 4.34 17.32 5.06
CA GLU A 548 5.01 18.33 4.23
C GLU A 548 6.49 17.97 4.03
N VAL A 549 7.20 17.57 5.11
CA VAL A 549 8.60 17.13 5.05
C VAL A 549 8.76 15.77 4.34
N VAL A 550 7.82 14.84 4.51
CA VAL A 550 7.79 13.59 3.73
C VAL A 550 7.65 13.89 2.24
N GLU A 551 6.81 14.85 1.86
CA GLU A 551 6.60 15.23 0.46
C GLU A 551 7.81 15.98 -0.12
N GLU A 552 8.46 16.86 0.66
CA GLU A 552 9.68 17.55 0.24
C GLU A 552 10.87 16.59 0.06
N LYS A 553 11.10 15.68 1.02
CA LYS A 553 12.33 14.86 1.07
C LYS A 553 12.20 13.46 0.47
N LEU A 554 11.01 12.84 0.57
CA LEU A 554 10.79 11.42 0.25
C LEU A 554 9.86 11.21 -0.96
N SER A 555 9.35 12.29 -1.58
CA SER A 555 8.68 12.15 -2.87
C SER A 555 9.67 11.83 -3.98
N VAL A 556 9.23 11.02 -4.94
CA VAL A 556 10.01 10.75 -6.14
C VAL A 556 9.85 11.90 -7.14
N VAL A 557 10.96 12.29 -7.77
CA VAL A 557 11.00 13.34 -8.79
C VAL A 557 11.17 12.71 -10.19
N PRO A 558 10.83 13.41 -11.29
CA PRO A 558 11.16 12.92 -12.63
C PRO A 558 12.65 12.63 -12.78
N MET A 559 13.00 11.53 -13.46
CA MET A 559 14.39 11.10 -13.62
C MET A 559 15.26 12.22 -14.23
N PRO A 560 16.38 12.60 -13.59
CA PRO A 560 17.30 13.59 -14.17
C PRO A 560 17.90 13.04 -15.47
N LYS A 561 18.21 13.93 -16.42
CA LYS A 561 18.90 13.55 -17.66
C LYS A 561 20.35 13.17 -17.33
N LEU A 562 20.66 11.89 -17.45
CA LEU A 562 22.00 11.34 -17.26
C LEU A 562 22.84 11.42 -18.54
N THR A 563 24.16 11.42 -18.39
CA THR A 563 25.11 11.18 -19.47
C THR A 563 25.58 9.72 -19.47
N SER A 564 26.09 9.21 -20.60
CA SER A 564 26.66 7.86 -20.68
C SER A 564 27.76 7.60 -19.64
N GLN A 565 28.58 8.61 -19.33
CA GLN A 565 29.62 8.50 -18.29
C GLN A 565 29.02 8.34 -16.89
N GLN A 566 27.91 9.02 -16.59
CA GLN A 566 27.19 8.86 -15.31
C GLN A 566 26.52 7.49 -15.22
N ALA A 567 25.91 7.00 -16.31
CA ALA A 567 25.34 5.66 -16.38
C ALA A 567 26.41 4.58 -16.16
N LEU A 568 27.56 4.67 -16.83
CA LEU A 568 28.69 3.76 -16.63
C LEU A 568 29.23 3.80 -15.19
N GLY A 569 29.37 4.98 -14.59
CA GLY A 569 29.78 5.11 -13.18
C GLY A 569 28.78 4.49 -12.21
N ARG A 570 27.47 4.60 -12.49
CA ARG A 570 26.42 3.95 -11.70
C ARG A 570 26.40 2.44 -11.89
N VAL A 571 26.59 1.93 -13.12
CA VAL A 571 26.74 0.48 -13.37
C VAL A 571 27.95 -0.10 -12.65
N ALA A 572 29.09 0.61 -12.60
CA ALA A 572 30.25 0.18 -11.82
C ALA A 572 29.92 0.10 -10.31
N ALA A 573 29.26 1.12 -9.74
CA ALA A 573 28.84 1.09 -8.34
C ALA A 573 27.82 -0.02 -8.04
N LEU A 574 26.89 -0.30 -8.97
CA LEU A 574 25.99 -1.44 -8.85
C LEU A 574 26.76 -2.76 -8.83
N LEU A 575 27.71 -2.98 -9.74
CA LEU A 575 28.57 -4.17 -9.79
C LEU A 575 29.42 -4.38 -8.54
N GLU A 576 29.79 -3.31 -7.83
CA GLU A 576 30.50 -3.39 -6.53
C GLU A 576 29.57 -3.78 -5.37
N SER A 577 28.27 -3.49 -5.48
CA SER A 577 27.27 -3.67 -4.41
C SER A 577 26.36 -4.89 -4.57
N ALA A 578 26.20 -5.38 -5.80
CA ALA A 578 25.20 -6.39 -6.14
C ALA A 578 25.65 -7.81 -5.74
N PRO A 579 24.74 -8.66 -5.25
CA PRO A 579 24.97 -10.10 -5.16
C PRO A 579 25.03 -10.74 -6.55
N ASP A 580 25.50 -12.00 -6.62
CA ASP A 580 25.73 -12.79 -7.85
C ASP A 580 24.55 -12.87 -8.84
N PHE A 581 23.32 -12.55 -8.42
CA PHE A 581 22.14 -12.45 -9.29
C PHE A 581 21.14 -11.42 -8.76
N ASP A 582 21.18 -10.18 -9.27
CA ASP A 582 20.25 -9.11 -8.85
C ASP A 582 19.33 -8.61 -9.99
N TRP A 583 18.03 -8.84 -9.80
CA TRP A 583 16.98 -8.33 -10.68
C TRP A 583 16.92 -6.80 -10.73
N HIS A 584 17.19 -6.10 -9.61
CA HIS A 584 17.10 -4.64 -9.55
C HIS A 584 18.20 -3.99 -10.40
N SER A 585 19.46 -4.35 -10.18
CA SER A 585 20.62 -3.86 -10.94
C SER A 585 20.50 -4.16 -12.44
N MET A 586 20.03 -5.37 -12.80
CA MET A 586 19.77 -5.69 -14.21
C MET A 586 18.64 -4.85 -14.81
N ALA A 587 17.59 -4.51 -14.05
CA ALA A 587 16.53 -3.62 -14.51
C ALA A 587 17.02 -2.17 -14.68
N GLU A 588 17.89 -1.68 -13.79
CA GLU A 588 18.54 -0.37 -13.93
C GLU A 588 19.48 -0.33 -15.16
N LEU A 589 20.23 -1.41 -15.41
CA LEU A 589 21.05 -1.55 -16.62
C LEU A 589 20.19 -1.47 -17.91
N ARG A 590 19.04 -2.17 -17.94
CA ARG A 590 18.10 -2.08 -19.07
C ARG A 590 17.45 -0.71 -19.22
N LEU A 591 17.22 0.00 -18.12
CA LEU A 591 16.77 1.39 -18.18
C LEU A 591 17.79 2.27 -18.92
N PHE A 592 19.08 2.16 -18.61
CA PHE A 592 20.13 2.90 -19.32
C PHE A 592 20.27 2.51 -20.79
N GLN A 593 20.07 1.23 -21.14
CA GLN A 593 19.95 0.78 -22.52
C GLN A 593 18.78 1.46 -23.25
N SER A 594 17.60 1.52 -22.62
CA SER A 594 16.38 2.12 -23.19
C SER A 594 16.52 3.63 -23.43
N GLN A 595 17.40 4.30 -22.67
CA GLN A 595 17.73 5.72 -22.82
C GLN A 595 18.86 5.96 -23.85
N GLY A 596 19.45 4.91 -24.42
CA GLY A 596 20.58 5.03 -25.34
C GLY A 596 21.87 5.51 -24.67
N LEU A 597 22.01 5.33 -23.35
CA LEU A 597 23.18 5.76 -22.58
C LEU A 597 24.32 4.73 -22.61
N LEU A 598 23.98 3.46 -22.81
CA LEU A 598 24.90 2.34 -22.93
C LEU A 598 24.74 1.67 -24.30
N ASP A 599 25.83 1.17 -24.86
CA ASP A 599 25.80 0.34 -26.07
C ASP A 599 25.49 -1.14 -25.74
N GLU A 600 25.26 -1.94 -26.77
CA GLU A 600 24.88 -3.35 -26.61
C GLU A 600 26.02 -4.19 -26.02
N GLU A 601 27.29 -3.86 -26.32
CA GLU A 601 28.46 -4.57 -25.81
C GLU A 601 28.64 -4.33 -24.30
N GLN A 602 28.48 -3.09 -23.85
CA GLN A 602 28.47 -2.69 -22.43
C GLN A 602 27.33 -3.37 -21.66
N VAL A 603 26.12 -3.40 -22.23
CA VAL A 603 24.98 -4.08 -21.61
C VAL A 603 25.22 -5.60 -21.52
N SER A 604 25.72 -6.22 -22.59
CA SER A 604 26.04 -7.65 -22.61
C SER A 604 27.11 -8.03 -21.58
N ALA A 605 28.21 -7.25 -21.51
CA ALA A 605 29.26 -7.44 -20.53
C ALA A 605 28.77 -7.25 -19.08
N ALA A 606 27.98 -6.19 -18.81
CA ALA A 606 27.43 -5.95 -17.48
C ALA A 606 26.38 -7.00 -17.08
N MET A 607 25.49 -7.43 -17.98
CA MET A 607 24.56 -8.55 -17.73
C MET A 607 25.31 -9.83 -17.33
N HIS A 608 26.37 -10.19 -18.07
CA HIS A 608 27.18 -11.36 -17.74
C HIS A 608 27.86 -11.24 -16.36
N LEU A 609 28.25 -10.03 -15.93
CA LEU A 609 28.79 -9.82 -14.57
C LEU A 609 27.69 -9.89 -13.48
N PHE A 610 26.47 -9.43 -13.76
CA PHE A 610 25.34 -9.45 -12.80
C PHE A 610 24.62 -10.80 -12.66
N GLY A 611 24.85 -11.77 -13.54
CA GLY A 611 24.13 -13.04 -13.50
C GLY A 611 24.63 -14.14 -14.44
N GLY A 612 25.86 -14.03 -14.95
CA GLY A 612 26.50 -15.05 -15.78
C GLY A 612 25.76 -15.39 -17.07
N ASP A 613 25.83 -16.66 -17.45
CA ASP A 613 25.16 -17.18 -18.66
C ASP A 613 23.63 -17.01 -18.61
N ASP A 614 23.01 -17.10 -17.44
CA ASP A 614 21.56 -16.90 -17.28
C ASP A 614 21.15 -15.49 -17.72
N ALA A 615 21.90 -14.48 -17.31
CA ALA A 615 21.67 -13.09 -17.70
C ALA A 615 21.88 -12.86 -19.22
N LEU A 616 22.82 -13.58 -19.85
CA LEU A 616 22.97 -13.57 -21.30
C LEU A 616 21.81 -14.25 -22.03
N VAL A 617 21.21 -15.31 -21.48
CA VAL A 617 19.98 -15.91 -22.02
C VAL A 617 18.78 -14.98 -21.79
N LEU A 618 18.72 -14.21 -20.69
CA LEU A 618 17.74 -13.14 -20.51
C LEU A 618 17.89 -11.99 -21.53
N LEU A 619 19.08 -11.81 -22.10
CA LEU A 619 19.37 -10.82 -23.15
C LEU A 619 19.05 -11.34 -24.56
N TYR A 620 19.52 -12.54 -24.92
CA TYR A 620 19.51 -13.07 -26.29
C TYR A 620 18.61 -14.29 -26.53
N GLY A 621 18.14 -14.95 -25.47
CA GLY A 621 17.41 -16.21 -25.53
C GLY A 621 16.00 -16.08 -26.12
N LEU A 622 15.42 -17.23 -26.46
CA LEU A 622 14.03 -17.31 -26.89
C LEU A 622 13.09 -16.93 -25.72
N PRO A 623 11.91 -16.34 -25.98
CA PRO A 623 10.97 -15.95 -24.91
C PRO A 623 10.55 -17.09 -23.98
N ALA A 624 10.65 -18.35 -24.41
CA ALA A 624 10.41 -19.52 -23.56
C ALA A 624 11.56 -19.74 -22.54
N GLU A 625 12.81 -19.75 -23.01
CA GLU A 625 14.02 -19.92 -22.20
C GLU A 625 14.15 -18.80 -21.16
N ARG A 626 13.87 -17.56 -21.58
CA ARG A 626 13.83 -16.39 -20.68
C ARG A 626 12.85 -16.57 -19.53
N ARG A 627 11.65 -17.11 -19.79
CA ARG A 627 10.63 -17.36 -18.76
C ARG A 627 10.97 -18.54 -17.86
N GLU A 628 11.68 -19.53 -18.37
CA GLU A 628 12.19 -20.65 -17.57
C GLU A 628 13.22 -20.14 -16.55
N ILE A 629 14.18 -19.32 -16.98
CA ILE A 629 15.16 -18.68 -16.08
C ILE A 629 14.47 -17.77 -15.07
N VAL A 630 13.55 -16.90 -15.50
CA VAL A 630 12.79 -16.04 -14.58
C VAL A 630 12.04 -16.88 -13.53
N SER A 631 11.42 -17.99 -13.90
CA SER A 631 10.70 -18.82 -12.95
C SER A 631 11.68 -19.48 -11.96
N ARG A 632 12.74 -20.11 -12.45
CA ARG A 632 13.79 -20.73 -11.62
C ARG A 632 14.42 -19.74 -10.62
N ARG A 633 14.76 -18.53 -11.07
CA ARG A 633 15.42 -17.46 -10.29
C ARG A 633 14.45 -16.60 -9.44
N LEU A 634 13.18 -16.98 -9.39
CA LEU A 634 12.18 -16.42 -8.46
C LEU A 634 11.67 -17.47 -7.45
N ASP A 635 11.77 -18.75 -7.80
CA ASP A 635 11.62 -19.89 -6.88
C ASP A 635 12.87 -20.09 -5.99
N GLU A 636 14.03 -19.57 -6.43
CA GLU A 636 15.25 -19.31 -5.63
C GLU A 636 15.15 -18.01 -4.81
#